data_AF-A0A965RML1-F1
#
_entry.id   AF-A0A965RML1-F1
#
_cell.length_a   1.000
_cell.length_b   1.000
_cell.length_c   1.000
_cell.angle_alpha   90.00
_cell.angle_beta   90.00
_cell.angle_gamma   90.00
#
_symmetry.space_group_name_H-M   'P 1'
#
loop_
_entity.id
_entity.type
_entity.pdbx_description
1 polymer ?
#
loop_
_entity_poly.entity_id
_entity_poly.type
_entity_poly.pdbx_seq_one_letter_code
_entity_poly.pdbx_strand_id
1 'polypeptide(L)'
;MRQTLENYYQVLRVRREAPSTEIVAAYHAVKGALNQGASSGGLRLSSEDVATYLRRIEEAYATLMDPKKRQDYDDILKLAQSAVGLEPAKAPEPALVTGQSLRQTREKLNLSREEIFRITRIPIRYLQAIEDEIVKDMPARVYLQGFVKNLAQVYKLNPQETARLFLEYFDKDLSQRANT
;
A
#
# COMPACT_ATOMS: atom_id res chain seq x y z
N MET A 1 -9.73 0.57 16.53
CA MET A 1 -8.27 0.50 16.24
C MET A 1 -8.03 -0.67 15.31
N ARG A 2 -7.50 -0.44 14.10
CA ARG A 2 -7.07 -1.53 13.22
C ARG A 2 -5.69 -1.99 13.70
N GLN A 3 -5.64 -3.06 14.49
CA GLN A 3 -4.37 -3.76 14.69
C GLN A 3 -4.08 -4.50 13.39
N THR A 4 -3.19 -3.94 12.58
CA THR A 4 -2.63 -4.64 11.42
C THR A 4 -1.89 -5.86 11.98
N LEU A 5 -2.19 -7.05 11.46
CA LEU A 5 -1.51 -8.29 11.85
C LEU A 5 -0.06 -8.25 11.33
N GLU A 6 0.83 -7.63 12.09
CA GLU A 6 2.26 -7.61 11.78
C GLU A 6 2.85 -9.01 11.96
N ASN A 7 3.59 -9.47 10.95
CA ASN A 7 4.32 -10.75 11.01
C ASN A 7 5.62 -10.61 11.83
N TYR A 8 6.26 -11.72 12.22
CA TYR A 8 7.44 -11.66 13.09
C TYR A 8 8.63 -10.89 12.48
N TYR A 9 8.78 -10.92 11.15
CA TYR A 9 9.79 -10.13 10.44
C TYR A 9 9.53 -8.62 10.54
N GLN A 10 8.26 -8.20 10.45
CA GLN A 10 7.85 -6.80 10.60
C GLN A 10 8.00 -6.30 12.04
N VAL A 11 7.66 -7.14 13.04
CA VAL A 11 7.83 -6.83 14.46
C VAL A 11 9.29 -6.50 14.79
N LEU A 12 10.24 -7.26 14.23
CA LEU A 12 11.68 -7.02 14.40
C LEU A 12 12.26 -6.05 13.36
N ARG A 13 11.47 -5.60 12.37
CA ARG A 13 11.88 -4.73 11.26
C ARG A 13 13.08 -5.29 10.45
N VAL A 14 13.07 -6.61 10.23
CA VAL A 14 14.10 -7.33 9.45
C VAL A 14 13.50 -7.93 8.18
N ARG A 15 14.36 -8.21 7.20
CA ARG A 15 13.96 -8.93 5.98
C ARG A 15 13.83 -10.43 6.25
N ARG A 16 13.08 -11.13 5.38
CA ARG A 16 12.88 -12.59 5.51
C ARG A 16 14.17 -13.38 5.31
N GLU A 17 15.12 -12.83 4.58
CA GLU A 17 16.42 -13.43 4.29
C GLU A 17 17.50 -12.99 5.30
N ALA A 18 17.13 -12.22 6.32
CA ALA A 18 18.07 -11.69 7.30
C ALA A 18 18.83 -12.84 8.01
N PRO A 19 20.16 -12.79 8.09
CA PRO A 19 20.93 -13.77 8.84
C PRO A 19 20.66 -13.63 10.34
N SER A 20 20.94 -14.67 11.12
CA SER A 20 20.69 -14.67 12.57
C SER A 20 21.41 -13.53 13.30
N THR A 21 22.57 -13.09 12.80
CA THR A 21 23.29 -11.92 13.33
C THR A 21 22.50 -10.62 13.21
N GLU A 22 21.80 -10.42 12.09
CA GLU A 22 20.93 -9.26 11.87
C GLU A 22 19.68 -9.34 12.74
N ILE A 23 19.11 -10.54 12.92
CA ILE A 23 17.96 -10.76 13.81
C ILE A 23 18.30 -10.43 15.27
N VAL A 24 19.48 -10.85 15.75
CA VAL A 24 19.98 -10.52 17.10
C VAL A 24 20.16 -9.00 17.24
N ALA A 25 20.83 -8.37 16.28
CA ALA A 25 21.05 -6.92 16.31
C ALA A 25 19.72 -6.15 16.34
N ALA A 26 18.75 -6.57 15.52
CA ALA A 26 17.44 -5.95 15.45
C ALA A 26 16.64 -6.12 16.75
N TYR A 27 16.66 -7.31 17.37
CA TYR A 27 16.04 -7.55 18.66
C TYR A 27 16.57 -6.60 19.75
N HIS A 28 17.89 -6.47 19.86
CA HIS A 28 18.50 -5.55 20.81
C HIS A 28 18.21 -4.09 20.49
N ALA A 29 18.17 -3.71 19.21
CA ALA A 29 17.82 -2.37 18.79
C ALA A 29 16.37 -2.00 19.16
N VAL A 30 15.41 -2.87 18.88
CA VAL A 30 13.98 -2.64 19.19
C VAL A 30 13.75 -2.61 20.70
N LYS A 31 14.35 -3.55 21.45
CA LYS A 31 14.26 -3.59 22.92
C LYS A 31 14.94 -2.38 23.57
N GLY A 32 16.09 -1.97 23.06
CA GLY A 32 16.80 -0.77 23.47
C GLY A 32 15.99 0.50 23.20
N ALA A 33 15.34 0.60 22.03
CA ALA A 33 14.49 1.73 21.69
C ALA A 33 13.25 1.83 22.58
N LEU A 34 12.68 0.72 23.05
CA LEU A 34 11.57 0.73 24.02
C LEU A 34 12.05 1.18 25.41
N ASN A 35 13.20 0.69 25.85
CA ASN A 35 13.78 1.07 27.14
C ASN A 35 14.22 2.55 27.16
N GLN A 36 14.66 3.11 26.03
CA GLN A 36 15.05 4.51 25.88
C GLN A 36 13.87 5.44 25.50
N GLY A 37 12.87 4.89 24.79
CA GLY A 37 11.67 5.58 24.32
C GLY A 37 10.65 5.91 25.41
N ALA A 38 10.86 5.41 26.63
CA ALA A 38 10.19 5.91 27.83
C ALA A 38 10.51 7.40 28.11
N SER A 39 11.44 8.03 27.38
CA SER A 39 11.77 9.45 27.54
C SER A 39 11.92 10.26 26.24
N SER A 40 11.78 9.70 25.04
CA SER A 40 11.88 10.50 23.80
C SER A 40 11.19 9.81 22.62
N GLY A 41 10.02 10.32 22.22
CA GLY A 41 9.46 10.04 20.89
C GLY A 41 8.04 9.48 20.85
N GLY A 42 7.04 10.36 21.05
CA GLY A 42 5.77 10.34 20.30
C GLY A 42 4.73 9.24 20.54
N LEU A 43 5.05 8.12 21.17
CA LEU A 43 4.08 7.04 21.43
C LEU A 43 3.76 6.93 22.92
N ARG A 44 2.62 7.51 23.33
CA ARG A 44 2.06 7.34 24.68
C ARG A 44 1.40 5.96 24.78
N LEU A 45 2.21 4.90 24.75
CA LEU A 45 1.73 3.54 24.98
C LEU A 45 1.31 3.39 26.44
N SER A 46 0.19 2.72 26.71
CA SER A 46 -0.13 2.29 28.07
C SER A 46 0.90 1.25 28.52
N SER A 47 1.11 1.11 29.84
CA SER A 47 1.95 0.05 30.40
C SER A 47 1.53 -1.35 29.92
N GLU A 48 0.23 -1.55 29.68
CA GLU A 48 -0.33 -2.80 29.14
C GLU A 48 0.04 -3.03 27.66
N ASP A 49 0.09 -1.97 26.86
CA ASP A 49 0.47 -2.03 25.45
C ASP A 49 1.97 -2.34 25.30
N VAL A 50 2.80 -1.76 26.16
CA VAL A 50 4.24 -2.04 26.19
C VAL A 50 4.52 -3.49 26.52
N ALA A 51 3.84 -4.05 27.55
CA ALA A 51 4.01 -5.45 27.91
C ALA A 51 3.57 -6.41 26.79
N THR A 52 2.44 -6.10 26.15
CA THR A 52 1.93 -6.88 25.01
C THR A 52 2.91 -6.85 23.83
N TYR A 53 3.44 -5.66 23.52
CA TYR A 53 4.38 -5.47 22.42
C TYR A 53 5.73 -6.14 22.71
N LEU A 54 6.25 -6.04 23.93
CA LEU A 54 7.45 -6.74 24.38
C LEU A 54 7.29 -8.26 24.25
N ARG A 55 6.16 -8.81 24.70
CA ARG A 55 5.87 -10.25 24.56
C ARG A 55 5.94 -10.68 23.11
N ARG A 56 5.41 -9.85 22.20
CA ARG A 56 5.42 -10.12 20.76
C ARG A 56 6.84 -10.08 20.16
N ILE A 57 7.67 -9.13 20.60
CA ILE A 57 9.08 -9.04 20.19
C ILE A 57 9.86 -10.29 20.64
N GLU A 58 9.68 -10.73 21.88
CA GLU A 58 10.33 -11.94 22.41
C GLU A 58 9.90 -13.19 21.64
N GLU A 59 8.60 -13.32 21.35
CA GLU A 59 8.04 -14.43 20.57
C GLU A 59 8.57 -14.45 19.13
N ALA A 60 8.68 -13.28 18.49
CA ALA A 60 9.25 -13.12 17.16
C ALA A 60 10.73 -13.53 17.14
N TYR A 61 11.52 -13.04 18.10
CA TYR A 61 12.94 -13.38 18.23
C TYR A 61 13.13 -14.88 18.47
N ALA A 62 12.42 -15.47 19.42
CA ALA A 62 12.53 -16.90 19.74
C ALA A 62 12.16 -17.81 18.56
N THR A 63 11.21 -17.38 17.72
CA THR A 63 10.80 -18.13 16.53
C THR A 63 11.82 -17.98 15.39
N LEU A 64 12.31 -16.77 15.12
CA LEU A 64 13.23 -16.51 14.01
C LEU A 64 14.68 -16.94 14.29
N MET A 65 15.06 -17.09 15.56
CA MET A 65 16.39 -17.55 15.96
C MET A 65 16.58 -19.07 15.86
N ASP A 66 15.51 -19.84 16.01
CA ASP A 66 15.55 -21.29 15.87
C ASP A 66 15.33 -21.65 14.39
N PRO A 67 16.31 -22.24 13.68
CA PRO A 67 16.20 -22.51 12.25
C PRO A 67 15.00 -23.38 11.89
N LYS A 68 14.65 -24.34 12.75
CA LYS A 68 13.51 -25.22 12.51
C LYS A 68 12.19 -24.46 12.68
N LYS A 69 12.05 -23.69 13.75
CA LYS A 69 10.84 -22.87 13.96
C LYS A 69 10.69 -21.77 12.93
N ARG A 70 11.80 -21.18 12.49
CA ARG A 70 11.81 -20.19 11.39
C ARG A 70 11.32 -20.81 10.10
N GLN A 71 11.81 -22.00 9.77
CA GLN A 71 11.36 -22.75 8.60
C GLN A 71 9.86 -23.10 8.72
N ASP A 72 9.43 -23.67 9.84
CA ASP A 72 8.01 -24.00 10.10
C ASP A 72 7.13 -22.73 9.99
N TYR A 73 7.61 -21.60 10.50
CA TYR A 73 6.93 -20.32 10.40
C TYR A 73 6.88 -19.78 8.96
N ASP A 74 7.97 -19.90 8.20
CA ASP A 74 8.02 -19.53 6.78
C ASP A 74 7.11 -20.40 5.93
N ASP A 75 6.99 -21.69 6.26
CA ASP A 75 6.06 -22.62 5.64
C ASP A 75 4.61 -22.27 6.00
N ILE A 76 4.32 -21.90 7.25
CA ILE A 76 3.02 -21.36 7.65
C ILE A 76 2.72 -20.05 6.92
N LEU A 77 3.69 -19.15 6.76
CA LEU A 77 3.49 -17.91 6.01
C LEU A 77 3.24 -18.18 4.54
N LYS A 78 3.95 -19.14 3.93
CA LYS A 78 3.76 -19.54 2.54
C LYS A 78 2.42 -20.24 2.34
N LEU A 79 2.03 -21.10 3.27
CA LEU A 79 0.73 -21.77 3.29
C LEU A 79 -0.38 -20.76 3.56
N ALA A 80 -0.19 -19.79 4.44
CA ALA A 80 -1.12 -18.70 4.66
C ALA A 80 -1.22 -17.82 3.41
N GLN A 81 -0.12 -17.50 2.72
CA GLN A 81 -0.12 -16.79 1.43
C GLN A 81 -0.73 -17.62 0.27
N SER A 82 -0.83 -18.94 0.42
CA SER A 82 -1.38 -19.85 -0.60
C SER A 82 -2.84 -20.23 -0.33
N ALA A 83 -3.22 -20.40 0.95
CA ALA A 83 -4.59 -20.66 1.42
C ALA A 83 -5.39 -19.35 1.52
N VAL A 84 -4.69 -18.27 1.87
CA VAL A 84 -5.08 -16.90 1.61
C VAL A 84 -4.32 -16.49 0.35
N GLY A 85 -4.85 -16.84 -0.83
CA GLY A 85 -4.52 -16.19 -2.12
C GLY A 85 -4.86 -14.69 -2.15
N LEU A 86 -4.87 -14.06 -0.98
CA LEU A 86 -4.89 -12.66 -0.69
C LEU A 86 -3.73 -12.45 0.28
N GLU A 87 -2.55 -12.14 -0.26
CA GLU A 87 -1.82 -10.99 0.29
C GLU A 87 -2.85 -9.88 0.61
N PRO A 88 -2.65 -8.94 1.56
CA PRO A 88 -3.49 -7.75 1.58
C PRO A 88 -3.43 -7.15 0.18
N ALA A 89 -4.47 -7.44 -0.59
CA ALA A 89 -4.42 -7.31 -2.01
C ALA A 89 -4.28 -5.82 -2.22
N LYS A 90 -3.12 -5.40 -2.73
CA LYS A 90 -3.10 -4.41 -3.79
C LYS A 90 -4.30 -4.78 -4.66
N ALA A 91 -5.41 -4.03 -4.51
CA ALA A 91 -6.68 -4.36 -5.15
C ALA A 91 -6.35 -4.77 -6.58
N PRO A 92 -6.92 -5.89 -7.10
CA PRO A 92 -6.47 -6.53 -8.33
C PRO A 92 -6.11 -5.43 -9.32
N GLU A 93 -4.81 -5.25 -9.56
CA GLU A 93 -4.37 -4.14 -10.39
C GLU A 93 -5.08 -4.36 -11.71
N PRO A 94 -5.95 -3.43 -12.11
CA PRO A 94 -6.79 -3.69 -13.24
C PRO A 94 -5.85 -3.86 -14.42
N ALA A 95 -5.90 -5.04 -15.07
CA ALA A 95 -5.08 -5.36 -16.23
C ALA A 95 -5.24 -4.31 -17.36
N LEU A 96 -6.33 -3.52 -17.27
CA LEU A 96 -6.61 -2.35 -18.08
C LEU A 96 -7.13 -1.20 -17.18
N VAL A 97 -6.47 -0.05 -17.20
CA VAL A 97 -6.95 1.16 -16.51
C VAL A 97 -7.67 2.07 -17.52
N THR A 98 -8.99 2.09 -17.44
CA THR A 98 -9.87 2.98 -18.23
C THR A 98 -10.47 4.09 -17.36
N GLY A 99 -11.04 5.12 -17.97
CA GLY A 99 -11.82 6.15 -17.27
C GLY A 99 -12.97 5.55 -16.46
N GLN A 100 -13.68 4.59 -17.04
CA GLN A 100 -14.74 3.84 -16.36
C GLN A 100 -14.21 3.09 -15.13
N SER A 101 -13.04 2.46 -15.23
CA SER A 101 -12.43 1.73 -14.10
C SER A 101 -12.04 2.68 -12.95
N LEU A 102 -11.52 3.87 -13.27
CA LEU A 102 -11.18 4.90 -12.29
C LEU A 102 -12.43 5.43 -11.60
N ARG A 103 -13.51 5.66 -12.37
CA ARG A 103 -14.82 6.04 -11.84
C ARG A 103 -15.39 5.01 -10.88
N GLN A 104 -15.40 3.74 -11.27
CA GLN A 104 -15.87 2.64 -10.42
C GLN A 104 -15.05 2.54 -9.13
N THR A 105 -13.73 2.76 -9.22
CA THR A 105 -12.85 2.74 -8.04
C THR A 105 -13.19 3.90 -7.10
N ARG A 106 -13.41 5.11 -7.62
CA ARG A 106 -13.85 6.27 -6.84
C ARG A 106 -15.19 5.99 -6.13
N GLU A 107 -16.16 5.45 -6.86
CA GLU A 107 -17.50 5.17 -6.36
C GLU A 107 -17.48 4.08 -5.27
N LYS A 108 -16.66 3.03 -5.43
CA LYS A 108 -16.44 2.00 -4.38
C LYS A 108 -15.84 2.55 -3.10
N LEU A 109 -15.07 3.63 -3.20
CA LEU A 109 -14.50 4.35 -2.06
C LEU A 109 -15.45 5.40 -1.47
N ASN A 110 -16.68 5.54 -2.02
CA ASN A 110 -17.67 6.56 -1.64
C ASN A 110 -17.13 8.00 -1.73
N LEU A 111 -16.26 8.29 -2.70
CA LEU A 111 -15.68 9.62 -2.91
C LEU A 111 -16.46 10.38 -4.00
N SER A 112 -16.85 11.62 -3.72
CA SER A 112 -17.38 12.53 -4.74
C SER A 112 -16.25 13.19 -5.54
N ARG A 113 -16.56 13.75 -6.71
CA ARG A 113 -15.57 14.50 -7.49
C ARG A 113 -15.12 15.77 -6.76
N GLU A 114 -15.99 16.38 -5.94
CA GLU A 114 -15.62 17.50 -5.07
C GLU A 114 -14.59 17.10 -4.00
N GLU A 115 -14.74 15.91 -3.39
CA GLU A 115 -13.76 15.39 -2.43
C GLU A 115 -12.40 15.15 -3.10
N ILE A 116 -12.39 14.56 -4.30
CA ILE A 116 -11.16 14.40 -5.07
C ILE A 116 -10.52 15.75 -5.40
N PHE A 117 -11.31 16.75 -5.80
CA PHE A 117 -10.80 18.11 -6.04
C PHE A 117 -10.21 18.73 -4.78
N ARG A 118 -10.86 18.57 -3.61
CA ARG A 118 -10.33 19.09 -2.33
C ARG A 118 -8.96 18.50 -2.00
N ILE A 119 -8.78 17.19 -2.23
CA ILE A 119 -7.55 16.45 -1.92
C ILE A 119 -6.44 16.74 -2.95
N THR A 120 -6.77 16.64 -4.23
CA THR A 120 -5.77 16.61 -5.32
C THR A 120 -5.60 17.96 -6.02
N ARG A 121 -6.53 18.90 -5.82
CA ARG A 121 -6.66 20.16 -6.55
C ARG A 121 -6.83 20.02 -8.06
N ILE A 122 -7.15 18.82 -8.55
CA ILE A 122 -7.47 18.59 -9.97
C ILE A 122 -8.89 19.11 -10.24
N PRO A 123 -9.07 20.13 -11.11
CA PRO A 123 -10.38 20.66 -11.44
C PRO A 123 -11.41 19.59 -11.80
N ILE A 124 -12.63 19.71 -11.30
CA ILE A 124 -13.71 18.73 -11.50
C ILE A 124 -13.94 18.42 -12.98
N ARG A 125 -13.82 19.41 -13.87
CA ARG A 125 -13.94 19.23 -15.32
C ARG A 125 -12.97 18.17 -15.87
N TYR A 126 -11.75 18.09 -15.34
CA TYR A 126 -10.76 17.10 -15.75
C TYR A 126 -11.02 15.75 -15.12
N LEU A 127 -11.47 15.70 -13.86
CA LEU A 127 -11.90 14.46 -13.23
C LEU A 127 -13.04 13.81 -14.04
N GLN A 128 -14.01 14.62 -14.44
CA GLN A 128 -15.11 14.21 -15.30
C GLN A 128 -14.60 13.76 -16.67
N ALA A 129 -13.78 14.57 -17.34
CA ALA A 129 -13.25 14.24 -18.66
C ALA A 129 -12.43 12.93 -18.66
N ILE A 130 -11.64 12.69 -17.60
CA ILE A 130 -10.87 11.45 -17.43
C ILE A 130 -11.79 10.25 -17.22
N GLU A 131 -12.76 10.36 -16.31
CA GLU A 131 -13.68 9.26 -15.94
C GLU A 131 -14.66 8.91 -17.06
N ASP A 132 -15.19 9.92 -17.74
CA ASP A 132 -16.17 9.77 -18.82
C ASP A 132 -15.49 9.71 -20.21
N GLU A 133 -14.14 9.69 -20.24
CA GLU A 133 -13.30 9.56 -21.44
C GLU A 133 -13.57 10.62 -22.53
N ILE A 134 -13.90 11.84 -22.11
CA ILE A 134 -14.22 12.97 -22.99
C ILE A 134 -12.90 13.59 -23.49
N VAL A 135 -12.36 13.06 -24.59
CA VAL A 135 -11.04 13.41 -25.12
C VAL A 135 -10.86 14.91 -25.37
N LYS A 136 -11.89 15.59 -25.92
CA LYS A 136 -11.86 17.03 -26.21
C LYS A 136 -11.62 17.92 -24.99
N ASP A 137 -12.02 17.45 -23.81
CA ASP A 137 -11.95 18.20 -22.55
C ASP A 137 -10.82 17.69 -21.65
N MET A 138 -10.04 16.71 -22.12
CA MET A 138 -8.89 16.17 -21.38
C MET A 138 -7.73 17.17 -21.33
N PRO A 139 -6.94 17.15 -20.24
CA PRO A 139 -5.75 17.97 -20.15
C PRO A 139 -4.65 17.46 -21.09
N ALA A 140 -3.66 18.31 -21.39
CA ALA A 140 -2.51 17.89 -22.17
C ALA A 140 -1.80 16.68 -21.51
N ARG A 141 -1.24 15.78 -22.33
CA ARG A 141 -0.69 14.47 -21.93
C ARG A 141 0.24 14.53 -20.71
N VAL A 142 1.08 15.55 -20.62
CA VAL A 142 2.01 15.75 -19.48
C VAL A 142 1.27 15.99 -18.15
N TYR A 143 0.16 16.74 -18.17
CA TYR A 143 -0.68 16.96 -17.01
C TYR A 143 -1.56 15.75 -16.72
N LEU A 144 -2.07 15.09 -17.75
CA LEU A 144 -2.86 13.87 -17.63
C LEU A 144 -2.11 12.80 -16.82
N GLN A 145 -0.83 12.56 -17.14
CA GLN A 145 0.01 11.64 -16.38
C GLN A 145 0.07 12.00 -14.89
N GLY A 146 0.27 13.28 -14.57
CA GLY A 146 0.30 13.78 -13.19
C GLY A 146 -1.04 13.62 -12.49
N PHE A 147 -2.15 13.86 -13.18
CA PHE A 147 -3.49 13.73 -12.62
C PHE A 147 -3.81 12.26 -12.30
N VAL A 148 -3.56 11.33 -13.23
CA VAL A 148 -3.79 9.91 -13.00
C VAL A 148 -2.92 9.38 -11.84
N LYS A 149 -1.67 9.84 -11.71
CA LYS A 149 -0.82 9.51 -10.54
C LYS A 149 -1.44 9.99 -9.23
N ASN A 150 -1.99 11.20 -9.20
CA ASN A 150 -2.65 11.74 -8.01
C ASN A 150 -3.93 10.98 -7.67
N LEU A 151 -4.74 10.64 -8.68
CA LEU A 151 -5.94 9.82 -8.50
C LEU A 151 -5.60 8.45 -7.93
N ALA A 152 -4.59 7.78 -8.50
CA ALA A 152 -4.12 6.49 -8.02
C ALA A 152 -3.68 6.51 -6.55
N GLN A 153 -3.01 7.58 -6.10
CA GLN A 153 -2.65 7.75 -4.68
C GLN A 153 -3.89 7.81 -3.79
N VAL A 154 -4.90 8.61 -4.17
CA VAL A 154 -6.16 8.71 -3.41
C VAL A 154 -6.92 7.39 -3.42
N TYR A 155 -6.87 6.67 -4.54
CA TYR A 155 -7.55 5.38 -4.72
C TYR A 155 -6.79 4.19 -4.11
N LYS A 156 -5.63 4.45 -3.49
CA LYS A 156 -4.75 3.42 -2.91
C LYS A 156 -4.29 2.38 -3.94
N LEU A 157 -4.11 2.82 -5.18
CA LEU A 157 -3.53 2.07 -6.29
C LEU A 157 -2.04 2.43 -6.43
N ASN A 158 -1.31 1.66 -7.25
CA ASN A 158 0.07 2.01 -7.59
C ASN A 158 0.09 3.23 -8.54
N PRO A 159 0.69 4.37 -8.16
CA PRO A 159 0.62 5.59 -8.97
C PRO A 159 1.31 5.47 -10.33
N GLN A 160 2.47 4.83 -10.35
CA GLN A 160 3.31 4.68 -11.53
C GLN A 160 2.64 3.74 -12.54
N GLU A 161 2.17 2.59 -12.07
CA GLU A 161 1.54 1.59 -12.92
C GLU A 161 0.18 2.06 -13.44
N THR A 162 -0.66 2.66 -12.58
CA THR A 162 -1.98 3.19 -12.98
C THR A 162 -1.84 4.23 -14.09
N ALA A 163 -0.88 5.16 -13.95
CA ALA A 163 -0.64 6.17 -14.97
C ALA A 163 -0.06 5.57 -16.26
N ARG A 164 0.84 4.57 -16.17
CA ARG A 164 1.38 3.88 -17.34
C ARG A 164 0.27 3.21 -18.14
N LEU A 165 -0.55 2.39 -17.49
CA LEU A 165 -1.63 1.62 -18.11
C LEU A 165 -2.71 2.53 -18.70
N PHE A 166 -3.09 3.59 -17.99
CA PHE A 166 -4.07 4.55 -18.50
C PHE A 166 -3.57 5.28 -19.76
N LEU A 167 -2.31 5.72 -19.75
CA LEU A 167 -1.72 6.38 -20.94
C LEU A 167 -1.56 5.41 -22.11
N GLU A 168 -1.20 4.15 -21.86
CA GLU A 168 -1.11 3.14 -22.91
C GLU A 168 -2.47 2.89 -23.57
N TYR A 169 -3.53 2.78 -22.77
CA TYR A 169 -4.91 2.69 -23.26
C TYR A 169 -5.32 3.98 -24.01
N PHE A 170 -5.00 5.15 -23.47
CA PHE A 170 -5.32 6.44 -24.08
C PHE A 170 -4.66 6.64 -25.45
N ASP A 171 -3.38 6.28 -25.57
CA ASP A 171 -2.61 6.42 -26.81
C ASP A 171 -3.09 5.42 -27.89
N LYS A 172 -3.50 4.20 -27.50
CA LYS A 172 -3.93 3.15 -28.45
C LYS A 172 -5.38 3.29 -28.91
N ASP A 173 -6.32 3.49 -27.99
CA ASP A 173 -7.76 3.38 -28.25
C ASP A 173 -8.47 4.73 -28.32
N LEU A 174 -8.20 5.64 -27.37
CA LEU A 174 -8.95 6.89 -27.25
C LEU A 174 -8.49 7.96 -28.24
N SER A 175 -7.19 8.00 -28.55
CA SER A 175 -6.63 8.95 -29.52
C SER A 175 -7.18 8.73 -30.93
N GLN A 176 -7.57 7.49 -31.27
CA GLN A 176 -8.17 7.16 -32.57
C GLN A 176 -9.64 7.58 -32.66
N ARG A 177 -10.39 7.54 -31.55
CA ARG A 177 -11.80 7.95 -31.48
C ARG A 177 -12.02 9.45 -31.54
N ALA A 178 -11.01 10.25 -31.24
CA ALA A 178 -11.09 11.71 -31.32
C ALA A 178 -10.98 12.26 -32.76
N ASN A 179 -10.54 11.44 -33.72
CA ASN A 179 -10.34 11.81 -35.11
C ASN A 179 -11.46 11.31 -36.07
N THR A 180 -12.58 10.83 -35.53
CA THR A 180 -13.78 10.42 -36.28
C THR A 180 -14.97 11.25 -35.82
#